data_AF-A0A0G0Z7S5-F1
#
_entry.id   AF-A0A0G0Z7S5-F1
#
_cell.length_a   1.000
_cell.length_b   1.000
_cell.length_c   1.000
_cell.angle_alpha   90.00
_cell.angle_beta   90.00
_cell.angle_gamma   90.00
#
_symmetry.space_group_name_H-M   'P 1'
#
loop_
_entity.id
_entity.type
_entity.pdbx_description
1 polymer ?
#
loop_
_entity_poly.entity_id
_entity_poly.type
_entity_poly.pdbx_seq_one_letter_code
_entity_poly.pdbx_strand_id
1 'polypeptide(L)'
;MRDLPEKKLGVDTEKNFEPQYVILPKAKKRVAELKSAAKKSEKVILATDTDREGEAISWHLINALGLEKKPYERIVFHEITKSAIEAALAAPREIDMRLVDAQQARRILDRLVGYKLSPFLWKKVARGLSQSVAVRLVVEREREVLSFKPQEFHTILAKFLKNTFEFSAQLIKIGKDKLEKFSIMTDAEAQKIVADLKNSDWNVESIIKKEMRRQPLAPFTTSTLQQTAFSKFGFGAKQTMVIAQQLYETGFITYMRTDS
;
A
#
# COMPACT_ATOMS: atom_id res chain seq x y z
N MET A 1 -15.99 15.89 7.91
CA MET A 1 -16.71 16.96 8.65
C MET A 1 -18.05 17.23 7.97
N ARG A 2 -18.00 17.77 6.75
CA ARG A 2 -19.04 17.60 5.75
C ARG A 2 -18.79 16.29 4.98
N ASP A 3 -19.84 15.66 4.48
CA ASP A 3 -19.79 14.52 3.57
C ASP A 3 -21.15 14.41 2.84
N LEU A 4 -21.24 13.54 1.85
CA LEU A 4 -22.48 13.23 1.14
C LEU A 4 -23.50 12.54 2.08
N PRO A 5 -24.81 12.83 1.94
CA PRO A 5 -25.85 12.26 2.80
C PRO A 5 -25.85 10.72 2.78
N GLU A 6 -26.23 10.11 3.89
CA GLU A 6 -26.20 8.65 4.05
C GLU A 6 -27.34 7.95 3.30
N LYS A 7 -28.54 8.55 3.31
CA LYS A 7 -29.76 7.93 2.78
C LYS A 7 -30.09 8.27 1.32
N LYS A 8 -29.32 9.16 0.70
CA LYS A 8 -29.55 9.63 -0.67
C LYS A 8 -28.25 9.55 -1.46
N LEU A 9 -28.34 9.51 -2.79
CA LEU A 9 -27.15 9.55 -3.64
C LEU A 9 -26.28 10.77 -3.30
N GLY A 10 -26.91 11.94 -3.13
CA GLY A 10 -26.23 13.17 -2.74
C GLY A 10 -25.36 13.77 -3.83
N VAL A 11 -25.47 13.28 -5.06
CA VAL A 11 -24.77 13.78 -6.25
C VAL A 11 -25.83 13.98 -7.32
N ASP A 12 -25.90 15.18 -7.89
CA ASP A 12 -26.81 15.49 -9.00
C ASP A 12 -26.14 15.17 -10.33
N THR A 13 -26.49 14.02 -10.94
CA THR A 13 -25.89 13.58 -12.21
C THR A 13 -26.33 14.39 -13.42
N GLU A 14 -27.44 15.12 -13.32
CA GLU A 14 -27.95 15.95 -14.41
C GLU A 14 -27.36 17.36 -14.37
N LYS A 15 -26.86 17.79 -13.20
CA LYS A 15 -26.20 19.10 -13.01
C LYS A 15 -24.71 18.94 -12.73
N ASN A 16 -23.96 18.46 -13.72
CA ASN A 16 -22.49 18.38 -13.66
C ASN A 16 -21.93 17.69 -12.40
N PHE A 17 -22.63 16.67 -11.89
CA PHE A 17 -22.23 15.92 -10.69
C PHE A 17 -22.15 16.75 -9.41
N GLU A 18 -22.96 17.81 -9.28
CA GLU A 18 -22.93 18.70 -8.13
C GLU A 18 -23.19 17.92 -6.81
N PRO A 19 -22.25 17.95 -5.84
CA PRO A 19 -22.38 17.22 -4.58
C PRO A 19 -23.16 18.00 -3.54
N GLN A 20 -24.15 17.35 -2.93
CA GLN A 20 -24.91 17.89 -1.80
C GLN A 20 -24.22 17.51 -0.47
N TYR A 21 -23.29 18.34 -0.04
CA TYR A 21 -22.59 18.11 1.23
C TYR A 21 -23.41 18.51 2.46
N VAL A 22 -23.49 17.61 3.44
CA VAL A 22 -24.13 17.85 4.74
C VAL A 22 -23.13 17.70 5.88
N ILE A 23 -23.34 18.43 6.97
CA ILE A 23 -22.57 18.21 8.21
C ILE A 23 -23.03 16.88 8.83
N LEU A 24 -22.10 15.94 8.97
CA LEU A 24 -22.39 14.63 9.55
C LEU A 24 -22.87 14.78 11.00
N PRO A 25 -23.88 14.00 11.47
CA PRO A 25 -24.41 14.10 12.83
C PRO A 25 -23.32 14.07 13.91
N LYS A 26 -22.36 13.14 13.79
CA LYS A 26 -21.22 13.00 14.70
C LYS A 26 -20.28 14.21 14.74
N ALA A 27 -20.24 15.02 13.68
CA ALA A 27 -19.37 16.18 13.56
C ALA A 27 -20.02 17.48 14.03
N LYS A 28 -21.36 17.53 14.18
CA LYS A 28 -22.10 18.78 14.48
C LYS A 28 -21.59 19.52 15.71
N LYS A 29 -21.37 18.81 16.83
CA LYS A 29 -20.86 19.40 18.07
C LYS A 29 -19.50 20.08 17.85
N ARG A 30 -18.54 19.35 17.25
CA ARG A 30 -17.20 19.88 16.96
C ARG A 30 -17.23 21.05 15.98
N VAL A 31 -18.07 21.01 14.96
CA VAL A 31 -18.22 22.12 14.00
C VAL A 31 -18.75 23.37 14.71
N ALA A 32 -19.71 23.23 15.62
CA ALA A 32 -20.23 24.35 16.39
C ALA A 32 -19.17 24.98 17.30
N GLU A 33 -18.36 24.14 17.97
CA GLU A 33 -17.22 24.59 18.78
C GLU A 33 -16.21 25.37 17.93
N LEU A 34 -15.78 24.79 16.80
CA LEU A 34 -14.84 25.42 15.87
C LEU A 34 -15.40 26.72 15.29
N LYS A 35 -16.69 26.78 14.98
CA LYS A 35 -17.33 27.99 14.43
C LYS A 35 -17.39 29.10 15.47
N SER A 36 -17.61 28.75 16.74
CA SER A 36 -17.57 29.71 17.85
C SER A 36 -16.15 30.24 18.07
N ALA A 37 -15.14 29.35 18.07
CA ALA A 37 -13.74 29.74 18.18
C ALA A 37 -13.30 30.63 17.01
N ALA A 38 -13.60 30.22 15.78
CA ALA A 38 -13.27 30.96 14.57
C ALA A 38 -13.89 32.37 14.54
N LYS A 39 -15.08 32.58 15.13
CA LYS A 39 -15.67 33.93 15.25
C LYS A 39 -14.84 34.85 16.16
N LYS A 40 -14.27 34.30 17.24
CA LYS A 40 -13.49 35.05 18.24
C LYS A 40 -12.04 35.31 17.84
N SER A 41 -11.46 34.45 17.00
CA SER A 41 -10.08 34.61 16.53
C SER A 41 -9.96 35.75 15.52
N GLU A 42 -8.81 36.41 15.39
CA GLU A 42 -8.59 37.37 14.31
C GLU A 42 -8.37 36.65 12.96
N LYS A 43 -7.65 35.53 13.01
CA LYS A 43 -7.22 34.73 11.87
C LYS A 43 -7.39 33.24 12.14
N VAL A 44 -7.60 32.44 11.10
CA VAL A 44 -7.70 30.98 11.19
C VAL A 44 -6.60 30.33 10.35
N ILE A 45 -5.84 29.41 10.95
CA ILE A 45 -4.80 28.64 10.25
C ILE A 45 -5.29 27.21 10.02
N LEU A 46 -5.30 26.80 8.76
CA LEU A 46 -5.64 25.47 8.30
C LEU A 46 -4.36 24.66 8.12
N ALA A 47 -4.12 23.76 9.07
CA ALA A 47 -2.88 22.97 9.19
C ALA A 47 -3.14 21.46 9.00
N THR A 48 -3.91 21.10 7.98
CA THR A 48 -4.18 19.68 7.64
C THR A 48 -3.00 19.06 6.89
N ASP A 49 -3.00 17.74 6.73
CA ASP A 49 -1.99 17.01 5.97
C ASP A 49 -1.80 17.56 4.54
N THR A 50 -0.64 17.33 3.95
CA THR A 50 -0.29 17.81 2.60
C THR A 50 -0.99 17.05 1.46
N ASP A 51 -1.69 15.94 1.74
CA ASP A 51 -2.34 15.13 0.72
C ASP A 51 -3.69 15.73 0.28
N ARG A 52 -4.28 15.14 -0.77
CA ARG A 52 -5.59 15.59 -1.29
C ARG A 52 -6.72 15.47 -0.26
N GLU A 53 -6.64 14.54 0.70
CA GLU A 53 -7.65 14.40 1.75
C GLU A 53 -7.53 15.56 2.74
N GLY A 54 -6.31 15.91 3.13
CA GLY A 54 -6.00 17.09 3.92
C GLY A 54 -6.49 18.37 3.26
N GLU A 55 -6.27 18.52 1.95
CA GLU A 55 -6.75 19.70 1.20
C GLU A 55 -8.28 19.78 1.17
N ALA A 56 -8.96 18.66 0.89
CA ALA A 56 -10.42 18.59 0.91
C ALA A 56 -11.01 18.85 2.31
N ILE A 57 -10.35 18.41 3.39
CA ILE A 57 -10.75 18.73 4.77
C ILE A 57 -10.67 20.24 5.02
N SER A 58 -9.58 20.88 4.60
CA SER A 58 -9.40 22.34 4.72
C SER A 58 -10.46 23.09 3.94
N TRP A 59 -10.76 22.67 2.70
CA TRP A 59 -11.84 23.24 1.90
C TRP A 59 -13.22 23.07 2.58
N HIS A 60 -13.51 21.89 3.12
CA HIS A 60 -14.76 21.66 3.86
C HIS A 60 -14.85 22.50 5.14
N LEU A 61 -13.74 22.74 5.83
CA LEU A 61 -13.66 23.60 7.02
C LEU A 61 -14.01 25.05 6.67
N ILE A 62 -13.43 25.59 5.59
CA ILE A 62 -13.72 26.96 5.12
C ILE A 62 -15.22 27.17 4.96
N ASN A 63 -15.87 26.28 4.23
CA ASN A 63 -17.30 26.32 3.98
C ASN A 63 -18.13 26.10 5.26
N ALA A 64 -17.77 25.12 6.10
CA ALA A 64 -18.56 24.77 7.29
C ALA A 64 -18.51 25.87 8.37
N LEU A 65 -17.35 26.53 8.50
CA LEU A 65 -17.11 27.58 9.47
C LEU A 65 -17.53 28.96 8.92
N GLY A 66 -17.73 29.10 7.61
CA GLY A 66 -18.09 30.36 6.95
C GLY A 66 -16.90 31.31 6.84
N LEU A 67 -15.70 30.78 6.56
CA LEU A 67 -14.46 31.56 6.48
C LEU A 67 -14.31 32.33 5.16
N GLU A 68 -15.27 32.23 4.24
CA GLU A 68 -15.27 33.02 2.98
C GLU A 68 -15.19 34.54 3.22
N LYS A 69 -15.65 34.99 4.40
CA LYS A 69 -15.67 36.41 4.80
C LYS A 69 -14.61 36.76 5.84
N LYS A 70 -13.65 35.86 6.12
CA LYS A 70 -12.66 36.02 7.18
C LYS A 70 -11.27 35.60 6.67
N PRO A 71 -10.19 36.32 7.03
CA PRO A 71 -8.85 35.91 6.66
C PRO A 71 -8.52 34.53 7.26
N TYR A 72 -8.12 33.62 6.37
CA TYR A 72 -7.58 32.31 6.72
C TYR A 72 -6.28 32.06 5.97
N GLU A 73 -5.47 31.16 6.49
CA GLU A 73 -4.23 30.71 5.86
C GLU A 73 -4.16 29.20 5.82
N ARG A 74 -3.55 28.66 4.77
CA ARG A 74 -3.27 27.22 4.65
C ARG A 74 -1.76 27.01 4.73
N ILE A 75 -1.32 26.26 5.73
CA ILE A 75 0.10 25.91 5.92
C ILE A 75 0.30 24.42 5.66
N VAL A 76 1.38 24.03 5.00
CA VAL A 76 1.71 22.63 4.70
C VAL A 76 3.07 22.27 5.27
N PHE A 77 3.22 21.06 5.78
CA PHE A 77 4.47 20.53 6.31
C PHE A 77 4.52 19.02 6.12
N HIS A 78 5.73 18.47 6.00
CA HIS A 78 5.97 17.03 5.81
C HIS A 78 6.49 16.35 7.08
N GLU A 79 6.75 17.13 8.13
CA GLU A 79 7.20 16.67 9.44
C GLU A 79 6.76 17.68 10.50
N ILE A 80 6.60 17.23 11.74
CA ILE A 80 6.16 18.06 12.86
C ILE A 80 7.39 18.43 13.70
N THR A 81 8.23 19.31 13.16
CA THR A 81 9.40 19.88 13.82
C THR A 81 9.24 21.39 13.97
N LYS A 82 9.90 22.00 14.98
CA LYS A 82 9.83 23.45 15.19
C LYS A 82 10.18 24.23 13.92
N SER A 83 11.27 23.86 13.26
CA SER A 83 11.73 24.48 12.02
C SER A 83 10.73 24.32 10.87
N ALA A 84 10.13 23.13 10.70
CA ALA A 84 9.16 22.90 9.64
C ALA A 84 7.87 23.71 9.85
N ILE A 85 7.40 23.82 11.10
CA ILE A 85 6.21 24.61 11.43
C ILE A 85 6.47 26.11 11.28
N GLU A 86 7.62 26.62 11.74
CA GLU A 86 7.99 28.03 11.56
C GLU A 86 8.11 28.40 10.07
N ALA A 87 8.73 27.53 9.25
CA ALA A 87 8.80 27.72 7.81
C ALA A 87 7.40 27.71 7.16
N ALA A 88 6.53 26.79 7.56
CA ALA A 88 5.17 26.69 7.04
C ALA A 88 4.31 27.92 7.41
N LEU A 89 4.50 28.48 8.60
CA LEU A 89 3.84 29.72 9.04
C LEU A 89 4.37 30.96 8.33
N ALA A 90 5.65 30.98 7.95
CA ALA A 90 6.26 32.09 7.22
C ALA A 90 5.86 32.13 5.74
N ALA A 91 5.50 30.99 5.15
CA ALA A 91 5.06 30.88 3.76
C ALA A 91 3.71 30.15 3.62
N PRO A 92 2.60 30.74 4.09
CA PRO A 92 1.26 30.20 3.83
C PRO A 92 0.95 30.17 2.33
N ARG A 93 0.13 29.22 1.93
CA ARG A 93 -0.37 29.09 0.56
C ARG A 93 -1.89 29.20 0.53
N GLU A 94 -2.44 29.28 -0.68
CA GLU A 94 -3.87 29.12 -0.91
C GLU A 94 -4.27 27.64 -0.95
N ILE A 95 -5.58 27.40 -0.90
CA ILE A 95 -6.14 26.07 -1.12
C ILE A 95 -5.95 25.69 -2.59
N ASP A 96 -5.31 24.55 -2.84
CA ASP A 96 -5.19 24.00 -4.19
C ASP A 96 -6.49 23.30 -4.57
N MET A 97 -7.33 24.02 -5.31
CA MET A 97 -8.61 23.50 -5.79
C MET A 97 -8.45 22.26 -6.68
N ARG A 98 -7.32 22.04 -7.34
CA ARG A 98 -7.10 20.82 -8.15
C ARG A 98 -7.02 19.57 -7.27
N LEU A 99 -6.40 19.68 -6.09
CA LEU A 99 -6.35 18.59 -5.12
C LEU A 99 -7.73 18.33 -4.50
N VAL A 100 -8.46 19.40 -4.21
CA VAL A 100 -9.85 19.31 -3.74
C VAL A 100 -10.71 18.61 -4.77
N ASP A 101 -10.69 19.06 -6.03
CA ASP A 101 -11.49 18.50 -7.12
C ASP A 101 -11.12 17.04 -7.39
N ALA A 102 -9.83 16.68 -7.33
CA ALA A 102 -9.38 15.30 -7.44
C ALA A 102 -9.95 14.40 -6.31
N GLN A 103 -10.01 14.91 -5.07
CA GLN A 103 -10.62 14.20 -3.95
C GLN A 103 -12.15 14.09 -4.12
N GLN A 104 -12.82 15.17 -4.53
CA GLN A 104 -14.27 15.19 -4.77
C GLN A 104 -14.65 14.22 -5.91
N ALA A 105 -13.92 14.24 -7.02
CA ALA A 105 -14.14 13.33 -8.15
C ALA A 105 -14.04 11.87 -7.70
N ARG A 106 -13.01 11.52 -6.90
CA ARG A 106 -12.89 10.17 -6.30
C ARG A 106 -14.09 9.86 -5.40
N ARG A 107 -14.48 10.79 -4.53
CA ARG A 107 -15.60 10.60 -3.60
C ARG A 107 -16.93 10.39 -4.33
N ILE A 108 -17.16 11.13 -5.41
CA ILE A 108 -18.34 11.02 -6.28
C ILE A 108 -18.32 9.68 -7.02
N LEU A 109 -17.18 9.29 -7.60
CA LEU A 109 -17.04 7.99 -8.28
C LEU A 109 -17.37 6.84 -7.34
N ASP A 110 -16.75 6.82 -6.15
CA ASP A 110 -17.00 5.79 -5.13
C ASP A 110 -18.48 5.76 -4.72
N ARG A 111 -19.13 6.93 -4.64
CA ARG A 111 -20.56 7.04 -4.35
C ARG A 111 -21.42 6.47 -5.46
N LEU A 112 -21.14 6.80 -6.73
CA LEU A 112 -21.91 6.34 -7.88
C LEU A 112 -21.82 4.81 -8.02
N VAL A 113 -20.60 4.26 -7.94
CA VAL A 113 -20.38 2.81 -8.03
C VAL A 113 -21.02 2.11 -6.85
N GLY A 114 -20.73 2.55 -5.62
CA GLY A 114 -21.26 1.92 -4.41
C GLY A 114 -22.79 1.96 -4.34
N TYR A 115 -23.41 3.11 -4.60
CA TYR A 115 -24.85 3.27 -4.46
C TYR A 115 -25.65 2.59 -5.58
N LYS A 116 -25.14 2.58 -6.83
CA LYS A 116 -25.84 1.95 -7.97
C LYS A 116 -25.60 0.44 -8.04
N LEU A 117 -24.38 -0.03 -7.75
CA LEU A 117 -24.02 -1.44 -7.93
C LEU A 117 -24.40 -2.33 -6.72
N SER A 118 -24.31 -1.82 -5.49
CA SER A 118 -24.57 -2.62 -4.29
C SER A 118 -25.99 -3.23 -4.24
N PRO A 119 -27.08 -2.51 -4.58
CA PRO A 119 -28.42 -3.09 -4.59
C PRO A 119 -28.57 -4.25 -5.57
N PHE A 120 -27.91 -4.18 -6.73
CA PHE A 120 -27.91 -5.26 -7.72
C PHE A 120 -27.20 -6.51 -7.17
N LEU A 121 -26.01 -6.34 -6.57
CA LEU A 121 -25.25 -7.43 -5.96
C LEU A 121 -26.00 -8.08 -4.80
N TRP A 122 -26.68 -7.30 -3.96
CA TRP A 122 -27.49 -7.82 -2.86
C TRP A 122 -28.66 -8.67 -3.35
N LYS A 123 -29.24 -8.33 -4.51
CA LYS A 123 -30.32 -9.12 -5.13
C LYS A 123 -29.80 -10.40 -5.80
N LYS A 124 -28.58 -10.37 -6.35
CA LYS A 124 -28.05 -11.46 -7.19
C LYS A 124 -27.09 -12.42 -6.49
N VAL A 125 -26.43 -11.99 -5.42
CA VAL A 125 -25.37 -12.79 -4.77
C VAL A 125 -25.61 -12.85 -3.26
N ALA A 126 -25.32 -11.78 -2.52
CA ALA A 126 -25.52 -11.70 -1.08
C ALA A 126 -25.45 -10.25 -0.58
N ARG A 127 -26.13 -9.97 0.54
CA ARG A 127 -26.04 -8.66 1.22
C ARG A 127 -24.61 -8.44 1.75
N GLY A 128 -24.12 -7.20 1.65
CA GLY A 128 -22.83 -6.79 2.21
C GLY A 128 -21.61 -7.09 1.34
N LEU A 129 -21.78 -7.61 0.12
CA LEU A 129 -20.67 -7.81 -0.81
C LEU A 129 -20.12 -6.49 -1.34
N SER A 130 -18.80 -6.35 -1.31
CA SER A 130 -18.05 -5.30 -1.98
C SER A 130 -17.19 -5.92 -3.07
N GLN A 131 -17.29 -5.41 -4.30
CA GLN A 131 -16.40 -5.81 -5.38
C GLN A 131 -15.16 -4.90 -5.36
N SER A 132 -13.99 -5.51 -5.15
CA SER A 132 -12.72 -4.82 -5.37
C SER A 132 -11.86 -5.63 -6.33
N VAL A 133 -11.07 -4.93 -7.14
CA VAL A 133 -10.03 -5.53 -7.99
C VAL A 133 -9.07 -6.37 -7.14
N ALA A 134 -8.83 -5.98 -5.88
CA ALA A 134 -8.02 -6.76 -4.94
C ALA A 134 -8.62 -8.16 -4.64
N VAL A 135 -9.93 -8.27 -4.43
CA VAL A 135 -10.58 -9.58 -4.24
C VAL A 135 -10.45 -10.44 -5.49
N ARG A 136 -10.56 -9.84 -6.69
CA ARG A 136 -10.34 -10.55 -7.95
C ARG A 136 -8.93 -11.16 -8.02
N LEU A 137 -7.88 -10.41 -7.68
CA LEU A 137 -6.51 -10.92 -7.69
C LEU A 137 -6.32 -12.13 -6.76
N VAL A 138 -6.93 -12.10 -5.57
CA VAL A 138 -6.89 -13.25 -4.63
C VAL A 138 -7.62 -14.45 -5.21
N VAL A 139 -8.80 -14.26 -5.80
CA VAL A 139 -9.58 -15.33 -6.42
C VAL A 139 -8.86 -15.92 -7.64
N GLU A 140 -8.20 -15.10 -8.45
CA GLU A 140 -7.40 -15.56 -9.59
C GLU A 140 -6.22 -16.41 -9.12
N ARG A 141 -5.48 -15.98 -8.09
CA ARG A 141 -4.41 -16.78 -7.48
C ARG A 141 -4.93 -18.10 -6.91
N GLU A 142 -6.08 -18.09 -6.25
CA GLU A 142 -6.67 -19.33 -5.72
C GLU A 142 -7.05 -20.30 -6.84
N ARG A 143 -7.60 -19.79 -7.95
CA ARG A 143 -7.89 -20.61 -9.14
C ARG A 143 -6.63 -21.20 -9.76
N GLU A 144 -5.54 -20.44 -9.82
CA GLU A 144 -4.24 -20.94 -10.26
C GLU A 144 -3.79 -22.12 -9.40
N VAL A 145 -3.87 -21.98 -8.07
CA VAL A 145 -3.52 -23.04 -7.10
C VAL A 145 -4.40 -24.28 -7.28
N LEU A 146 -5.72 -24.12 -7.41
CA LEU A 146 -6.65 -25.24 -7.59
C LEU A 146 -6.47 -25.95 -8.95
N SER A 147 -6.06 -25.21 -9.98
CA SER A 147 -5.77 -25.76 -11.31
C SER A 147 -4.37 -26.35 -11.47
N PHE A 148 -3.50 -26.15 -10.47
CA PHE A 148 -2.13 -26.62 -10.51
C PHE A 148 -2.08 -28.14 -10.48
N LYS A 149 -1.43 -28.74 -11.48
CA LYS A 149 -1.18 -30.18 -11.55
C LYS A 149 0.28 -30.45 -11.16
N PRO A 150 0.57 -30.96 -9.96
CA PRO A 150 1.92 -31.28 -9.54
C PRO A 150 2.56 -32.28 -10.51
N GLN A 151 3.83 -32.07 -10.82
CA GLN A 151 4.65 -33.01 -11.57
C GLN A 151 5.81 -33.42 -10.68
N GLU A 152 6.01 -34.73 -10.57
CA GLU A 152 7.14 -35.29 -9.85
C GLU A 152 8.42 -35.07 -10.65
N PHE A 153 9.48 -34.66 -9.96
CA PHE A 153 10.82 -34.60 -10.50
C PHE A 153 11.83 -34.78 -9.36
N HIS A 154 13.02 -35.23 -9.71
CA HIS A 154 14.08 -35.54 -8.79
C HIS A 154 15.29 -34.65 -9.05
N THR A 155 16.03 -34.34 -7.98
CA THR A 155 17.32 -33.67 -8.07
C THR A 155 18.35 -34.49 -7.31
N ILE A 156 19.55 -34.64 -7.88
CA ILE A 156 20.62 -35.40 -7.24
C ILE A 156 21.53 -34.43 -6.49
N LEU A 157 21.59 -34.61 -5.17
CA LEU A 157 22.47 -33.87 -4.28
C LEU A 157 23.58 -34.79 -3.78
N ALA A 158 24.82 -34.33 -3.84
CA ALA A 158 25.99 -35.02 -3.32
C ALA A 158 26.67 -34.17 -2.24
N LYS A 159 27.12 -34.84 -1.16
CA LYS A 159 27.94 -34.24 -0.12
C LYS A 159 29.40 -34.62 -0.37
N PHE A 160 30.27 -33.64 -0.39
CA PHE A 160 31.69 -33.79 -0.63
C PHE A 160 32.50 -33.33 0.58
N LEU A 161 33.61 -34.02 0.84
CA LEU A 161 34.60 -33.65 1.83
C LEU A 161 35.94 -33.45 1.12
N LYS A 162 36.53 -32.25 1.25
CA LYS A 162 37.91 -31.99 0.84
C LYS A 162 38.70 -31.53 2.04
N ASN A 163 39.67 -32.33 2.49
CA ASN A 163 40.39 -32.14 3.74
C ASN A 163 39.41 -32.10 4.93
N THR A 164 39.16 -30.93 5.50
CA THR A 164 38.20 -30.71 6.59
C THR A 164 36.96 -29.91 6.16
N PHE A 165 36.86 -29.57 4.87
CA PHE A 165 35.78 -28.74 4.34
C PHE A 165 34.68 -29.60 3.70
N GLU A 166 33.49 -29.56 4.29
CA GLU A 166 32.29 -30.19 3.75
C GLU A 166 31.48 -29.21 2.92
N PHE A 167 30.98 -29.67 1.78
CA PHE A 167 30.05 -28.90 0.95
C PHE A 167 29.09 -29.82 0.19
N SER A 168 27.95 -29.26 -0.21
CA SER A 168 26.98 -29.95 -1.06
C SER A 168 27.06 -29.42 -2.48
N ALA A 169 26.90 -30.30 -3.46
CA ALA A 169 26.68 -29.91 -4.86
C ALA A 169 25.44 -30.61 -5.41
N GLN A 170 24.80 -29.97 -6.39
CA GLN A 170 23.69 -30.55 -7.15
C GLN A 170 24.20 -30.96 -8.53
N LEU A 171 23.74 -32.10 -9.04
CA LEU A 171 24.01 -32.51 -10.41
C LEU A 171 23.32 -31.54 -11.39
N ILE A 172 24.10 -30.97 -12.30
CA ILE A 172 23.62 -29.97 -13.28
C ILE A 172 23.76 -30.41 -14.74
N LYS A 173 24.56 -31.45 -15.02
CA LYS A 173 24.80 -31.97 -16.38
C LYS A 173 25.15 -33.46 -16.35
N ILE A 174 24.76 -34.21 -17.37
CA ILE A 174 25.23 -35.58 -17.65
C ILE A 174 25.80 -35.59 -19.07
N GLY A 175 27.09 -35.90 -19.22
CA GLY A 175 27.77 -35.76 -20.51
C GLY A 175 27.73 -34.32 -21.02
N LYS A 176 27.07 -34.09 -22.18
CA LYS A 176 26.86 -32.75 -22.76
C LYS A 176 25.49 -32.15 -22.43
N ASP A 177 24.61 -32.94 -21.83
CA ASP A 177 23.21 -32.55 -21.61
C ASP A 177 23.08 -31.85 -20.25
N LYS A 178 22.62 -30.60 -20.30
CA LYS A 178 22.32 -29.83 -19.09
C LYS A 178 20.99 -30.32 -18.51
N LEU A 179 20.97 -30.60 -17.21
CA LEU A 179 19.76 -30.98 -16.51
C LEU A 179 18.94 -29.72 -16.18
N GLU A 180 17.69 -29.73 -16.61
CA GLU A 180 16.66 -28.78 -16.20
C GLU A 180 15.78 -29.37 -15.11
N LYS A 181 14.82 -28.59 -14.61
CA LYS A 181 13.97 -28.96 -13.47
C LYS A 181 13.25 -30.30 -13.65
N PHE A 182 12.88 -30.68 -14.87
CA PHE A 182 12.10 -31.88 -15.19
C PHE A 182 12.92 -32.94 -15.96
N SER A 183 14.25 -32.91 -15.84
CA SER A 183 15.10 -33.87 -16.55
C SER A 183 15.17 -35.25 -15.90
N ILE A 184 14.84 -35.38 -14.61
CA ILE A 184 14.79 -36.66 -13.90
C ILE A 184 13.38 -36.77 -13.34
N MET A 185 12.51 -37.54 -14.00
CA MET A 185 11.08 -37.56 -13.71
C MET A 185 10.69 -38.70 -12.78
N THR A 186 11.56 -39.71 -12.64
CA THR A 186 11.25 -40.93 -11.89
C THR A 186 12.33 -41.26 -10.87
N ASP A 187 11.92 -41.88 -9.77
CA ASP A 187 12.82 -42.38 -8.74
C ASP A 187 13.81 -43.43 -9.31
N ALA A 188 13.36 -44.28 -10.23
CA ALA A 188 14.22 -45.28 -10.87
C ALA A 188 15.38 -44.64 -11.67
N GLU A 189 15.10 -43.58 -12.44
CA GLU A 189 16.13 -42.82 -13.14
C GLU A 189 17.10 -42.15 -12.14
N ALA A 190 16.56 -41.56 -11.09
CA ALA A 190 17.35 -40.91 -10.04
C ALA A 190 18.30 -41.92 -9.35
N GLN A 191 17.78 -43.09 -8.97
CA GLN A 191 18.57 -44.15 -8.33
C GLN A 191 19.64 -44.72 -9.25
N LYS A 192 19.34 -44.87 -10.55
CA LYS A 192 20.33 -45.30 -11.54
C LYS A 192 21.50 -44.31 -11.61
N ILE A 193 21.20 -43.02 -11.72
CA ILE A 193 22.22 -41.97 -11.74
C ILE A 193 23.05 -41.99 -10.44
N VAL A 194 22.41 -42.14 -9.29
CA VAL A 194 23.11 -42.24 -7.99
C VAL A 194 24.03 -43.46 -7.94
N ALA A 195 23.60 -44.61 -8.45
CA ALA A 195 24.41 -45.82 -8.50
C ALA A 195 25.65 -45.63 -9.36
N ASP A 196 25.51 -45.01 -10.53
CA ASP A 196 26.62 -44.72 -11.45
C ASP A 196 27.64 -43.75 -10.82
N LEU A 197 27.16 -42.75 -10.08
CA LEU A 197 27.99 -41.72 -9.45
C LEU A 197 28.73 -42.19 -8.18
N LYS A 198 28.20 -43.19 -7.45
CA LYS A 198 28.81 -43.68 -6.19
C LYS A 198 30.22 -44.23 -6.36
N ASN A 199 30.52 -44.82 -7.52
CA ASN A 199 31.80 -45.45 -7.83
C ASN A 199 32.71 -44.54 -8.68
N SER A 200 32.35 -43.27 -8.85
CA SER A 200 33.10 -42.32 -9.68
C SER A 200 34.11 -41.53 -8.85
N ASP A 201 35.24 -41.19 -9.49
CA ASP A 201 36.19 -40.22 -8.95
C ASP A 201 35.71 -38.78 -9.18
N TRP A 202 35.87 -37.94 -8.17
CA TRP A 202 35.38 -36.56 -8.19
C TRP A 202 36.53 -35.56 -8.25
N ASN A 203 36.46 -34.65 -9.22
CA ASN A 203 37.44 -33.58 -9.41
C ASN A 203 36.75 -32.23 -9.58
N VAL A 204 37.39 -31.16 -9.13
CA VAL A 204 36.90 -29.79 -9.34
C VAL A 204 37.33 -29.34 -10.74
N GLU A 205 36.37 -29.23 -11.65
CA GLU A 205 36.62 -28.80 -13.04
C GLU A 205 36.98 -27.31 -13.14
N SER A 206 36.28 -26.45 -12.38
CA SER A 206 36.53 -25.01 -12.39
C SER A 206 36.09 -24.34 -11.09
N ILE A 207 36.76 -23.24 -10.73
CA ILE A 207 36.42 -22.38 -9.60
C ILE A 207 36.31 -20.94 -10.11
N ILE A 208 35.14 -20.33 -9.96
CA ILE A 208 34.90 -18.95 -10.37
C ILE A 208 34.63 -18.11 -9.12
N LYS A 209 35.52 -17.15 -8.85
CA LYS A 209 35.35 -16.16 -7.78
C LYS A 209 34.92 -14.83 -8.40
N LYS A 210 33.76 -14.33 -7.98
CA LYS A 210 33.24 -13.02 -8.42
C LYS A 210 33.00 -12.15 -7.20
N GLU A 211 33.45 -10.91 -7.28
CA GLU A 211 33.07 -9.88 -6.31
C GLU A 211 31.68 -9.35 -6.66
N MET A 212 30.79 -9.31 -5.67
CA MET A 212 29.44 -8.78 -5.83
C MET A 212 29.23 -7.61 -4.90
N ARG A 213 28.91 -6.43 -5.48
CA ARG A 213 28.54 -5.25 -4.72
C ARG A 213 27.02 -5.20 -4.56
N ARG A 214 26.54 -5.14 -3.32
CA ARG A 214 25.12 -4.93 -3.01
C ARG A 214 24.90 -3.46 -2.66
N GLN A 215 24.03 -2.78 -3.40
CA GLN A 215 23.62 -1.41 -3.07
C GLN A 215 22.64 -1.41 -1.89
N PRO A 216 22.65 -0.36 -1.04
CA PRO A 216 21.64 -0.19 -0.02
C PRO A 216 20.25 -0.02 -0.66
N LEU A 217 19.22 -0.41 0.07
CA LEU A 217 17.84 -0.17 -0.34
C LEU A 217 17.52 1.33 -0.29
N ALA A 218 16.61 1.78 -1.15
CA ALA A 218 16.09 3.13 -1.10
C ALA A 218 15.36 3.40 0.23
N PRO A 219 15.19 4.68 0.62
CA PRO A 219 14.31 5.07 1.72
C PRO A 219 12.88 4.53 1.55
N PHE A 220 12.14 4.44 2.65
CA PHE A 220 10.80 3.88 2.62
C PHE A 220 9.76 4.82 1.99
N THR A 221 9.08 4.31 0.96
CA THR A 221 7.72 4.73 0.58
C THR A 221 6.66 4.04 1.46
N THR A 222 5.41 4.46 1.37
CA THR A 222 4.30 3.78 2.08
C THR A 222 4.22 2.28 1.77
N SER A 223 4.38 1.90 0.50
CA SER A 223 4.28 0.49 0.06
C SER A 223 5.42 -0.35 0.61
N THR A 224 6.65 0.13 0.48
CA THR A 224 7.85 -0.59 0.96
C THR A 224 7.91 -0.66 2.48
N LEU A 225 7.43 0.37 3.20
CA LEU A 225 7.26 0.34 4.65
C LEU A 225 6.29 -0.76 5.07
N GLN A 226 5.10 -0.83 4.45
CA GLN A 226 4.09 -1.85 4.78
C GLN A 226 4.59 -3.26 4.49
N GLN A 227 5.23 -3.48 3.33
CA GLN A 227 5.80 -4.77 2.97
C GLN A 227 6.90 -5.19 3.96
N THR A 228 7.82 -4.28 4.28
CA THR A 228 8.94 -4.57 5.18
C THR A 228 8.46 -4.80 6.61
N ALA A 229 7.48 -4.02 7.08
CA ALA A 229 6.90 -4.20 8.40
C ALA A 229 6.19 -5.55 8.55
N PHE A 230 5.48 -5.99 7.51
CA PHE A 230 4.89 -7.32 7.48
C PHE A 230 5.97 -8.42 7.49
N SER A 231 6.94 -8.35 6.58
CA SER A 231 7.98 -9.38 6.46
C SER A 231 8.91 -9.47 7.66
N LYS A 232 9.21 -8.35 8.34
CA LYS A 232 10.14 -8.32 9.49
C LYS A 232 9.46 -8.43 10.85
N PHE A 233 8.28 -7.86 11.01
CA PHE A 233 7.62 -7.72 12.30
C PHE A 233 6.22 -8.37 12.35
N GLY A 234 5.72 -8.91 11.24
CA GLY A 234 4.38 -9.49 11.15
C GLY A 234 3.25 -8.47 11.24
N PHE A 235 3.54 -7.17 11.14
CA PHE A 235 2.53 -6.12 11.27
C PHE A 235 1.70 -6.03 9.99
N GLY A 236 0.38 -6.18 10.12
CA GLY A 236 -0.53 -5.93 9.02
C GLY A 236 -0.51 -4.47 8.56
N ALA A 237 -0.97 -4.20 7.33
CA ALA A 237 -0.96 -2.84 6.77
C ALA A 237 -1.66 -1.81 7.67
N LYS A 238 -2.82 -2.17 8.25
CA LYS A 238 -3.55 -1.30 9.18
C LYS A 238 -2.73 -0.96 10.43
N GLN A 239 -2.13 -1.96 11.05
CA GLN A 239 -1.32 -1.77 12.26
C GLN A 239 -0.11 -0.88 11.97
N THR A 240 0.59 -1.16 10.87
CA THR A 240 1.75 -0.37 10.41
C THR A 240 1.38 1.11 10.23
N MET A 241 0.25 1.39 9.56
CA MET A 241 -0.16 2.78 9.33
C MET A 241 -0.65 3.49 10.60
N VAL A 242 -1.23 2.78 11.57
CA VAL A 242 -1.61 3.38 12.87
C VAL A 242 -0.36 3.79 13.64
N ILE A 243 0.65 2.92 13.71
CA ILE A 243 1.92 3.23 14.38
C ILE A 243 2.64 4.38 13.67
N ALA A 244 2.70 4.35 12.34
CA ALA A 244 3.33 5.40 11.55
C ALA A 244 2.62 6.76 11.73
N GLN A 245 1.28 6.78 11.80
CA GLN A 245 0.52 8.00 12.11
C GLN A 245 0.93 8.56 13.48
N GLN A 246 1.01 7.71 14.51
CA GLN A 246 1.42 8.15 15.85
C GLN A 246 2.85 8.71 15.86
N LEU A 247 3.78 8.06 15.17
CA LEU A 247 5.17 8.53 15.05
C LEU A 247 5.26 9.86 14.30
N TYR A 248 4.45 10.05 13.25
CA TYR A 248 4.38 11.32 12.52
C TYR A 248 3.80 12.44 13.40
N GLU A 249 2.68 12.19 14.08
CA GLU A 249 2.01 13.17 14.96
C GLU A 249 2.86 13.58 16.17
N THR A 250 3.79 12.72 16.59
CA THR A 250 4.75 12.98 17.68
C THR A 250 6.10 13.50 17.17
N GLY A 251 6.26 13.71 15.87
CA GLY A 251 7.45 14.33 15.27
C GLY A 251 8.67 13.41 15.11
N PHE A 252 8.50 12.08 15.20
CA PHE A 252 9.60 11.12 15.03
C PHE A 252 9.90 10.75 13.58
N ILE A 253 8.93 10.89 12.68
CA ILE A 253 9.09 10.57 11.25
C ILE A 253 8.44 11.64 10.37
N THR A 254 8.83 11.65 9.10
CA THR A 254 8.15 12.39 8.04
C THR A 254 6.80 11.75 7.67
N TYR A 255 6.03 12.44 6.85
CA TYR A 255 4.70 12.02 6.44
C TYR A 255 4.70 10.62 5.79
N MET A 256 3.93 9.70 6.37
CA MET A 256 3.95 8.27 6.06
C MET A 256 3.12 7.86 4.82
N ARG A 257 2.37 8.79 4.22
CA ARG A 257 1.62 8.57 2.97
C ARG A 257 2.36 9.26 1.82
N THR A 258 3.35 8.56 1.27
CA THR A 258 4.25 9.05 0.23
C THR A 258 4.65 7.94 -0.75
N ASP A 259 4.81 8.32 -2.01
CA ASP A 259 5.35 7.52 -3.11
C ASP A 259 6.69 8.06 -3.65
N SER A 260 7.26 9.07 -2.97
CA SER A 260 8.56 9.68 -3.29
C SER A 260 9.76 8.78 -2.99
#